data_AF-A0A7X3TM45-F1
#
_entry.id   AF-A0A7X3TM45-F1
#
_cell.length_a   1.000
_cell.length_b   1.000
_cell.length_c   1.000
_cell.angle_alpha   90.00
_cell.angle_beta   90.00
_cell.angle_gamma   90.00
#
_symmetry.space_group_name_H-M   'P 1'
#
loop_
_entity.id
_entity.type
_entity.pdbx_description
1 polymer ?
#
loop_
_entity_poly.entity_id
_entity_poly.type
_entity_poly.pdbx_seq_one_letter_code
_entity_poly.pdbx_strand_id
1 'polypeptide(L)'
;MVAMNELTDREILLRAAEDQGHLGVLVKRYRIPLYNFVYRFVGDKETAEDIVQETFLRCLRHSHQYPAIEQVSTWLYTIAGNLAKTELRRRKRWNWIPISPSDDEQTAAFYEPMAK
;
A
#
# COMPACT_ATOMS: atom_id res chain seq x y z
N MET A 1 -7.75 -35.40 1.07
CA MET A 1 -7.18 -34.04 1.18
C MET A 1 -7.10 -33.49 -0.24
N VAL A 2 -7.95 -32.54 -0.62
CA VAL A 2 -7.93 -31.97 -1.99
C VAL A 2 -6.64 -31.16 -2.15
N ALA A 3 -5.94 -31.31 -3.27
CA ALA A 3 -4.74 -30.52 -3.52
C ALA A 3 -5.13 -29.03 -3.55
N MET A 4 -4.49 -28.21 -2.71
CA MET A 4 -4.74 -26.76 -2.61
C MET A 4 -4.70 -26.01 -3.95
N ASN A 5 -4.06 -26.60 -4.97
CA ASN A 5 -3.94 -26.02 -6.29
C ASN A 5 -5.20 -26.14 -7.16
N GLU A 6 -6.13 -27.03 -6.82
CA GLU A 6 -7.39 -27.24 -7.57
C GLU A 6 -8.52 -26.32 -7.09
N LEU A 7 -8.35 -25.66 -5.93
CA LEU A 7 -9.32 -24.72 -5.41
C LEU A 7 -9.32 -23.42 -6.20
N THR A 8 -10.52 -22.90 -6.44
CA THR A 8 -10.72 -21.55 -6.97
C THR A 8 -10.20 -20.51 -5.99
N ASP A 9 -9.84 -19.32 -6.49
CA ASP A 9 -9.34 -18.26 -5.62
C ASP A 9 -10.37 -17.83 -4.57
N ARG A 10 -11.67 -17.89 -4.92
CA ARG A 10 -12.77 -17.59 -4.00
C ARG A 10 -12.83 -18.60 -2.87
N GLU A 11 -12.71 -19.89 -3.17
CA GLU A 11 -12.69 -20.96 -2.20
C GLU A 11 -11.49 -20.89 -1.25
N ILE A 12 -10.34 -20.48 -1.78
CA ILE A 12 -9.14 -20.25 -0.98
C ILE A 12 -9.37 -19.06 -0.04
N LEU A 13 -9.92 -17.95 -0.55
CA LEU A 13 -10.17 -16.75 0.24
C LEU A 13 -11.17 -17.01 1.39
N LEU A 14 -12.24 -17.76 1.13
CA LEU A 14 -13.23 -18.12 2.15
C LEU A 14 -12.61 -19.00 3.25
N ARG A 15 -11.78 -19.99 2.87
CA ARG A 15 -11.05 -20.81 3.84
C ARG A 15 -10.00 -20.00 4.61
N ALA A 16 -9.35 -19.06 3.94
CA ALA A 16 -8.38 -18.16 4.55
C ALA A 16 -9.00 -17.29 5.64
N ALA A 17 -10.29 -16.96 5.50
CA ALA A 17 -11.03 -16.18 6.47
C ALA A 17 -11.20 -16.91 7.82
N GLU A 18 -11.30 -18.24 7.78
CA GLU A 18 -11.38 -19.10 8.98
C GLU A 18 -10.00 -19.50 9.49
N ASP A 19 -9.10 -19.87 8.58
CA ASP A 19 -7.71 -20.25 8.86
C ASP A 19 -6.76 -19.55 7.88
N GLN A 20 -6.09 -18.52 8.38
CA GLN A 20 -5.19 -17.64 7.61
C GLN A 20 -4.06 -18.39 6.89
N GLY A 21 -3.74 -19.63 7.28
CA GLY A 21 -2.76 -20.48 6.59
C GLY A 21 -3.07 -20.70 5.10
N HIS A 22 -4.35 -20.63 4.71
CA HIS A 22 -4.77 -20.79 3.31
C HIS A 22 -4.44 -19.59 2.43
N LEU A 23 -4.22 -18.40 2.99
CA LEU A 23 -3.92 -17.18 2.23
C LEU A 23 -2.62 -17.32 1.42
N GLY A 24 -1.68 -18.15 1.88
CA GLY A 24 -0.40 -18.40 1.23
C GLY A 24 -0.53 -18.87 -0.23
N VAL A 25 -1.63 -19.56 -0.59
CA VAL A 25 -1.89 -19.98 -1.97
C VAL A 25 -2.18 -18.77 -2.86
N LEU A 26 -3.00 -17.81 -2.40
CA LEU A 26 -3.25 -16.56 -3.12
C LEU A 26 -1.99 -15.70 -3.20
N VAL A 27 -1.21 -15.63 -2.13
CA VAL A 27 0.08 -14.91 -2.14
C VAL A 27 1.00 -15.50 -3.21
N LYS A 28 1.14 -16.83 -3.26
CA LYS A 28 1.98 -17.50 -4.28
C LYS A 28 1.50 -17.20 -5.70
N ARG A 29 0.19 -17.17 -5.94
CA ARG A 29 -0.41 -16.88 -7.26
C ARG A 29 -0.23 -15.43 -7.69
N TYR A 30 -0.43 -14.48 -6.77
CA TYR A 30 -0.62 -13.07 -7.12
C TYR A 30 0.51 -12.13 -6.70
N ARG A 31 1.46 -12.54 -5.85
CA ARG A 31 2.54 -11.66 -5.35
C ARG A 31 3.33 -11.00 -6.48
N ILE A 32 3.86 -11.79 -7.43
CA ILE A 32 4.70 -11.25 -8.51
C ILE A 32 3.89 -10.35 -9.46
N PRO A 33 2.71 -10.76 -9.97
CA PRO A 33 1.87 -9.88 -10.79
C PRO A 33 1.48 -8.57 -10.10
N LEU A 34 1.05 -8.61 -8.84
CA LEU A 34 0.69 -7.42 -8.08
C LEU A 34 1.90 -6.51 -7.82
N TYR A 35 3.05 -7.08 -7.48
CA TYR A 35 4.29 -6.31 -7.32
C TYR A 35 4.64 -5.56 -8.60
N ASN A 36 4.65 -6.24 -9.74
CA ASN A 36 4.96 -5.62 -11.03
C ASN A 36 3.95 -4.53 -11.41
N PHE A 37 2.68 -4.75 -11.09
CA PHE A 37 1.62 -3.76 -11.29
C PHE A 37 1.85 -2.53 -10.41
N VAL A 38 2.02 -2.69 -9.09
CA VAL A 38 2.21 -1.59 -8.14
C VAL A 38 3.51 -0.83 -8.40
N TYR A 39 4.61 -1.55 -8.67
CA TYR A 39 5.91 -0.95 -8.95
C TYR A 39 5.87 0.02 -10.13
N ARG A 40 5.08 -0.28 -11.18
CA ARG A 40 4.85 0.64 -12.31
C ARG A 40 4.19 1.96 -11.91
N PHE A 41 3.44 2.00 -10.80
CA PHE A 41 2.84 3.23 -10.29
C PHE A 41 3.77 3.99 -9.37
N VAL A 42 4.40 3.29 -8.41
CA VAL A 42 5.12 3.95 -7.31
C VAL A 42 6.62 4.13 -7.57
N GLY A 43 7.20 3.36 -8.50
CA GLY A 43 8.62 3.43 -8.89
C GLY A 43 9.61 3.05 -7.79
N ASP A 44 9.13 2.57 -6.64
CA ASP A 44 9.92 2.25 -5.46
C ASP A 44 9.68 0.82 -5.01
N LYS A 45 10.76 0.06 -4.80
CA LYS A 45 10.70 -1.38 -4.52
C LYS A 45 10.07 -1.66 -3.16
N GLU A 46 10.56 -1.01 -2.11
CA GLU A 46 10.13 -1.25 -0.73
C GLU A 46 8.64 -0.89 -0.57
N THR A 47 8.24 0.28 -1.06
CA THR A 47 6.84 0.70 -1.05
C THR A 47 5.95 -0.23 -1.88
N ALA A 48 6.44 -0.75 -3.01
CA ALA A 48 5.66 -1.72 -3.78
C ALA A 48 5.45 -3.03 -3.01
N GLU A 49 6.47 -3.52 -2.31
CA GLU A 49 6.35 -4.70 -1.45
C GLU A 49 5.36 -4.47 -0.30
N ASP A 50 5.42 -3.32 0.36
CA ASP A 50 4.51 -2.96 1.45
C ASP A 50 3.06 -2.86 1.00
N ILE A 51 2.81 -2.21 -0.15
CA ILE A 51 1.47 -2.13 -0.72
C ILE A 51 0.93 -3.52 -1.07
N VAL A 52 1.75 -4.40 -1.63
CA VAL A 52 1.34 -5.78 -1.95
C VAL A 52 0.99 -6.54 -0.69
N GLN A 53 1.79 -6.44 0.37
CA GLN A 53 1.50 -7.05 1.66
C GLN A 53 0.18 -6.54 2.24
N GLU A 54 0.02 -5.21 2.30
CA GLU A 54 -1.21 -4.59 2.82
C GLU A 54 -2.43 -4.94 1.96
N THR A 55 -2.25 -5.16 0.66
CA THR A 55 -3.32 -5.62 -0.24
C THR A 55 -3.87 -6.98 0.21
N PHE A 56 -3.01 -7.96 0.49
CA PHE A 56 -3.44 -9.27 0.96
C PHE A 56 -4.05 -9.19 2.37
N LEU A 57 -3.51 -8.37 3.26
CA LEU A 57 -4.07 -8.17 4.60
C LEU A 57 -5.47 -7.54 4.57
N ARG A 58 -5.72 -6.59 3.67
CA ARG A 58 -7.06 -6.00 3.48
C ARG A 58 -8.02 -6.99 2.83
N CYS A 59 -7.55 -7.71 1.81
CA CYS A 59 -8.32 -8.77 1.16
C CYS A 59 -8.80 -9.81 2.19
N LEU A 60 -7.91 -10.28 3.07
CA LEU A 60 -8.27 -11.19 4.13
C LEU A 60 -9.26 -10.58 5.14
N ARG A 61 -8.99 -9.36 5.65
CA ARG A 61 -9.84 -8.68 6.65
C ARG A 61 -11.27 -8.44 6.17
N HIS A 62 -11.46 -8.20 4.87
CA HIS A 62 -12.77 -7.90 4.29
C HIS A 62 -13.42 -9.10 3.62
N SER A 63 -12.81 -10.29 3.68
CA SER A 63 -13.27 -11.50 3.00
C SER A 63 -14.71 -11.89 3.37
N HIS A 64 -15.12 -11.71 4.63
CA HIS A 64 -16.48 -11.97 5.11
C HIS A 64 -17.52 -10.94 4.66
N GLN A 65 -17.09 -9.72 4.30
CA GLN A 65 -18.00 -8.60 3.99
C GLN A 65 -18.46 -8.60 2.53
N TYR A 66 -17.79 -9.36 1.67
CA TYR A 66 -18.09 -9.41 0.24
C TYR A 66 -18.37 -10.85 -0.23
N PRO A 67 -19.52 -11.44 0.15
CA PRO A 67 -19.90 -12.77 -0.34
C PRO A 67 -20.09 -12.85 -1.86
N ALA A 68 -20.27 -11.69 -2.51
CA ALA A 68 -20.46 -11.50 -3.96
C ALA A 68 -19.16 -11.17 -4.74
N ILE A 69 -17.98 -11.55 -4.25
CA ILE A 69 -16.76 -11.43 -5.07
C ILE A 69 -16.87 -12.39 -6.26
N GLU A 70 -17.19 -11.84 -7.43
CA GLU A 70 -17.20 -12.60 -8.70
C GLU A 70 -15.78 -13.04 -9.09
N GLN A 71 -14.76 -12.20 -8.86
CA GLN A 71 -13.36 -12.51 -9.15
C GLN A 71 -12.40 -11.89 -8.12
N VAL A 72 -11.69 -12.75 -7.38
CA VAL A 72 -10.72 -12.34 -6.34
C VAL A 72 -9.57 -11.51 -6.93
N SER A 73 -9.13 -11.84 -8.15
CA SER A 73 -8.10 -11.09 -8.88
C SER A 73 -8.49 -9.62 -9.02
N THR A 74 -9.69 -9.32 -9.54
CA THR A 74 -10.21 -7.96 -9.69
C THR A 74 -10.19 -7.19 -8.37
N TRP A 75 -10.57 -7.86 -7.27
CA TRP A 75 -10.57 -7.24 -5.95
C TRP A 75 -9.16 -6.92 -5.45
N LEU A 76 -8.21 -7.84 -5.60
CA LEU A 76 -6.80 -7.62 -5.27
C LEU A 76 -6.22 -6.42 -6.03
N TYR A 77 -6.44 -6.33 -7.35
CA TYR A 77 -5.96 -5.20 -8.15
C TYR A 77 -6.65 -3.87 -7.79
N THR A 78 -7.92 -3.92 -7.40
CA THR A 78 -8.66 -2.74 -6.93
C THR A 78 -8.07 -2.19 -5.64
N ILE A 79 -7.82 -3.06 -4.65
CA ILE A 79 -7.20 -2.67 -3.38
C ILE A 79 -5.78 -2.12 -3.64
N ALA A 80 -4.95 -2.86 -4.38
CA ALA A 80 -3.59 -2.46 -4.69
C ALA A 80 -3.52 -1.11 -5.41
N GLY A 81 -4.39 -0.88 -6.40
CA GLY A 81 -4.47 0.37 -7.14
C GLY A 81 -4.88 1.56 -6.24
N ASN A 82 -5.82 1.33 -5.32
CA ASN A 82 -6.24 2.37 -4.37
C ASN A 82 -5.15 2.73 -3.36
N LEU A 83 -4.40 1.72 -2.89
CA LEU A 83 -3.23 1.92 -2.03
C LEU A 83 -2.12 2.69 -2.76
N ALA A 84 -1.76 2.29 -3.98
CA ALA A 84 -0.76 2.97 -4.81
C ALA A 84 -1.13 4.44 -5.09
N LYS A 85 -2.38 4.71 -5.47
CA LYS A 85 -2.88 6.10 -5.65
C LYS A 85 -2.81 6.92 -4.36
N THR A 86 -3.10 6.30 -3.23
CA THR A 86 -3.04 6.97 -1.92
C THR A 86 -1.61 7.31 -1.55
N GLU A 87 -0.68 6.39 -1.79
CA GLU A 87 0.74 6.61 -1.55
C GLU A 87 1.32 7.71 -2.45
N LEU A 88 0.99 7.71 -3.75
CA LEU A 88 1.40 8.78 -4.66
C LEU A 88 0.88 10.15 -4.23
N ARG A 89 -0.37 10.22 -3.75
CA ARG A 89 -0.93 11.47 -3.18
C ARG A 89 -0.19 11.90 -1.92
N ARG A 90 0.21 10.96 -1.06
CA ARG A 90 1.01 11.23 0.16
C ARG A 90 2.38 11.81 -0.19
N ARG A 91 3.11 11.17 -1.12
CA ARG A 91 4.43 11.63 -1.59
C ARG A 91 4.36 13.02 -2.21
N LYS A 92 3.37 13.28 -3.06
CA LYS A 92 3.14 14.63 -3.63
C LYS A 92 2.95 15.68 -2.54
N ARG A 93 2.15 15.39 -1.51
CA ARG A 93 1.94 16.33 -0.40
C ARG A 93 3.23 16.64 0.36
N TRP A 94 4.07 15.64 0.65
CA TRP A 94 5.35 15.86 1.33
C TRP A 94 6.35 16.65 0.47
N ASN A 95 6.33 16.48 -0.86
CA ASN A 95 7.15 17.29 -1.76
C ASN A 95 6.74 18.78 -1.78
N TRP A 96 5.51 19.11 -1.37
CA TRP A 96 4.98 20.48 -1.41
C TRP A 96 4.98 21.19 -0.06
N ILE A 97 5.50 20.59 1.00
CA ILE A 97 5.65 21.29 2.29
C ILE A 97 6.83 22.25 2.13
N PRO A 98 6.62 23.57 2.03
CA PRO A 98 7.72 24.52 2.04
C PRO A 98 8.35 24.41 3.43
N ILE A 99 9.64 24.13 3.50
CA ILE A 99 10.41 24.39 4.71
C ILE A 99 10.50 25.92 4.78
N SER A 100 9.49 26.56 5.37
CA SER A 100 9.71 27.91 5.86
C SER A 100 10.79 27.77 6.93
N PRO A 101 11.91 28.53 6.86
CA PRO A 101 12.65 28.76 8.07
C PRO A 101 11.64 29.35 9.06
N SER A 102 11.54 28.76 10.24
CA SER A 102 10.89 29.45 11.35
C SER A 102 11.56 30.81 11.46
N ASP A 103 10.73 31.85 11.49
CA ASP A 103 11.12 33.21 11.81
C ASP A 103 11.64 33.26 13.26
N ASP A 104 12.84 32.74 13.51
CA ASP A 104 13.54 32.89 14.78
C ASP A 104 14.32 34.21 14.74
N GLU A 105 13.57 35.31 14.76
CA GLU A 105 13.69 36.45 15.70
C GLU A 105 15.05 36.88 16.29
N GLN A 106 16.20 36.71 15.60
CA GLN A 106 17.52 37.12 16.15
C GLN A 106 18.42 37.95 15.21
N THR A 107 17.95 38.37 14.05
CA THR A 107 18.72 39.29 13.18
C THR A 107 18.58 40.77 13.55
N ALA A 108 17.66 41.14 14.45
CA ALA A 108 17.43 42.54 14.85
C ALA A 108 18.43 43.09 15.90
N ALA A 109 19.33 42.27 16.45
CA ALA A 109 20.21 42.68 17.56
C ALA A 109 21.71 42.67 17.25
N PHE A 110 22.14 42.31 16.03
CA PHE A 110 23.57 42.13 15.73
C PHE A 110 24.20 43.22 14.85
N TYR A 111 23.43 44.14 14.28
CA TYR A 111 23.93 45.16 13.34
C TYR A 111 23.60 46.60 13.70
N GLU A 112 23.84 47.02 14.93
CA GLU A 112 24.30 48.39 15.22
C GLU A 112 25.21 48.36 16.46
N PRO A 113 26.22 49.24 16.64
CA PRO A 113 26.75 50.28 15.74
C PRO A 113 28.31 50.37 15.74
N MET A 114 28.95 50.78 14.63
CA MET A 114 30.33 51.33 14.69
C MET A 114 30.60 52.41 13.62
N ALA A 115 30.38 53.66 14.03
CA ALA A 115 31.12 54.90 13.72
C ALA A 115 31.14 55.41 12.24
N LYS A 116 31.01 56.72 11.93
CA LYS A 116 31.19 57.97 12.69
C LYS A 116 30.12 58.99 12.35
#